data_AF-A0A4P5UX01-F1
#
_entry.id   AF-A0A4P5UX01-F1
#
_cell.length_a   1.000
_cell.length_b   1.000
_cell.length_c   1.000
_cell.angle_alpha   90.00
_cell.angle_beta   90.00
_cell.angle_gamma   90.00
#
_symmetry.space_group_name_H-M   'P 1'
#
loop_
_entity.id
_entity.type
_entity.pdbx_description
1 polymer ?
#
loop_
_entity_poly.entity_id
_entity_poly.type
_entity_poly.pdbx_seq_one_letter_code
_entity_poly.pdbx_strand_id
1 'polypeptide(L)'
;MATVTLPAPLRALAGGNREIPLAGVTVLSALQSAAREYPRLRRHLLTRWGSLRPLWVVFLDGRRLRFPALRLLSPAAHLQLVPSPRGGNWLISYSDFITLLFVFFVVLYSMAATNTTKLKLVVENLARAVAGLKSLEVVSPSISLGGALDKGNPVPIIIAELPPRPPETVDMLTDMAAQLREAGVSGDVSLQANVESTLVAFNDKLLFKPGTAEFEPSAVEALQAMLEFLQNSEKEVRVIGHTDNTATDPARFATNWELSGARSVTIVRWLIEMGSIEPRRLVAVAQSEYRPLFPNDSEEHKKKNRRSEIMVINPIEKKATMSVGAVGSTEKIPELP
;
A
#
# COMPACT_ATOMS: atom_id res chain seq x y z
N MET A 1 10.13 51.73 18.95
CA MET A 1 9.52 50.50 19.49
C MET A 1 9.03 49.69 18.32
N ALA A 2 9.23 48.37 18.34
CA ALA A 2 8.73 47.52 17.26
C ALA A 2 7.20 47.57 17.23
N THR A 3 6.59 47.43 16.06
CA THR A 3 5.13 47.43 15.91
C THR A 3 4.65 46.24 15.09
N VAL A 4 3.40 45.84 15.26
CA VAL A 4 2.74 44.88 14.38
C VAL A 4 1.49 45.49 13.73
N THR A 5 1.43 45.41 12.41
CA THR A 5 0.21 45.67 11.63
C THR A 5 -0.72 44.48 11.70
N LEU A 6 -1.92 44.71 12.23
CA LEU A 6 -2.99 43.73 12.33
C LEU A 6 -3.89 43.75 11.07
N PRO A 7 -4.22 42.57 10.51
CA PRO A 7 -5.20 42.44 9.44
C PRO A 7 -6.60 42.81 9.94
N ALA A 8 -7.46 43.25 9.02
CA ALA A 8 -8.79 43.80 9.37
C ALA A 8 -9.59 42.96 10.38
N PRO A 9 -9.65 41.62 10.29
CA PRO A 9 -10.40 40.79 11.25
C PRO A 9 -9.87 40.84 12.69
N LEU A 10 -8.58 41.15 12.88
CA LEU A 10 -7.95 41.18 14.20
C LEU A 10 -7.99 42.56 14.87
N ARG A 11 -8.26 43.64 14.12
CA ARG A 11 -8.25 45.00 14.67
C ARG A 11 -9.32 45.19 15.74
N ALA A 12 -10.53 44.68 15.51
CA ALA A 12 -11.62 44.72 16.50
C ALA A 12 -11.27 44.01 17.82
N LEU A 13 -10.36 43.05 17.79
CA LEU A 13 -9.89 42.30 18.95
C LEU A 13 -8.75 43.01 19.70
N ALA A 14 -8.18 44.05 19.10
CA ALA A 14 -7.10 44.89 19.61
C ALA A 14 -7.56 46.33 19.90
N GLY A 15 -8.83 46.51 20.27
CA GLY A 15 -9.39 47.83 20.57
C GLY A 15 -9.61 48.73 19.34
N GLY A 16 -9.64 48.15 18.12
CA GLY A 16 -9.78 48.89 16.87
C GLY A 16 -8.44 49.34 16.25
N ASN A 17 -7.33 49.14 16.97
CA ASN A 17 -6.01 49.58 16.52
C ASN A 17 -5.53 48.78 15.31
N ARG A 18 -5.07 49.50 14.27
CA ARG A 18 -4.43 48.89 13.10
C ARG A 18 -3.02 48.41 13.42
N GLU A 19 -2.31 49.14 14.28
CA GLU A 19 -0.96 48.83 14.72
C GLU A 19 -0.90 48.83 16.24
N ILE A 20 -0.20 47.84 16.80
CA ILE A 20 0.05 47.75 18.24
C ILE A 20 1.55 47.65 18.50
N PRO A 21 2.04 48.22 19.61
CA PRO A 21 3.44 48.09 19.99
C PRO A 21 3.78 46.64 20.35
N LEU A 22 5.01 46.26 20.07
CA LEU A 22 5.57 44.94 20.37
C LEU A 22 6.68 45.07 21.41
N ALA A 23 6.56 44.28 22.48
CA ALA A 23 7.57 44.17 23.53
C ALA A 23 8.07 42.73 23.63
N GLY A 24 9.31 42.47 23.22
CA GLY A 24 9.93 41.16 23.27
C GLY A 24 11.22 41.08 22.47
N VAL A 25 12.06 40.09 22.78
CA VAL A 25 13.36 39.88 22.11
C VAL A 25 13.16 39.16 20.77
N THR A 26 12.23 38.21 20.72
CA THR A 26 11.86 37.47 19.51
C THR A 26 10.44 37.79 19.07
N VAL A 27 10.15 37.58 17.78
CA VAL A 27 8.79 37.69 17.21
C VAL A 27 7.76 36.92 18.03
N LEU A 28 8.05 35.68 18.46
CA LEU A 28 7.10 34.91 19.28
C LEU A 28 6.91 35.56 20.65
N SER A 29 7.98 35.91 21.35
CA SER A 29 7.87 36.53 22.68
C SER A 29 7.13 37.86 22.65
N ALA A 30 7.30 38.63 21.57
CA ALA A 30 6.61 39.89 21.36
C ALA A 30 5.11 39.71 21.08
N LEU A 31 4.75 38.74 20.23
CA LEU A 31 3.35 38.39 19.97
C LEU A 31 2.68 37.77 21.21
N GLN A 32 3.42 37.02 22.03
CA GLN A 32 2.97 36.56 23.34
C GLN A 32 2.72 37.71 24.31
N SER A 33 3.58 38.73 24.30
CA SER A 33 3.37 39.94 25.12
C SER A 33 2.14 40.72 24.68
N ALA A 34 1.99 40.96 23.38
CA ALA A 34 0.79 41.56 22.82
C ALA A 34 -0.48 40.75 23.14
N ALA A 35 -0.40 39.41 23.16
CA ALA A 35 -1.52 38.55 23.54
C ALA A 35 -1.86 38.57 25.04
N ARG A 36 -0.93 38.99 25.91
CA ARG A 36 -1.20 39.25 27.33
C ARG A 36 -1.94 40.58 27.52
N GLU A 37 -1.53 41.61 26.79
CA GLU A 37 -2.16 42.93 26.80
C GLU A 37 -3.55 42.93 26.14
N TYR A 38 -3.72 42.14 25.08
CA TYR A 38 -5.00 41.95 24.38
C TYR A 38 -5.46 40.48 24.45
N PRO A 39 -6.12 40.04 25.54
CA PRO A 39 -6.49 38.63 25.75
C PRO A 39 -7.35 38.03 24.63
N ARG A 40 -8.17 38.84 23.96
CA ARG A 40 -9.01 38.41 22.83
C ARG A 40 -8.21 38.03 21.58
N LEU A 41 -7.01 38.57 21.40
CA LEU A 41 -6.09 38.19 20.33
C LEU A 41 -5.46 36.82 20.55
N ARG A 42 -5.23 36.43 21.81
CA ARG A 42 -4.52 35.19 22.18
C ARG A 42 -5.06 33.97 21.44
N ARG A 43 -6.39 33.77 21.45
CA ARG A 43 -7.02 32.59 20.83
C ARG A 43 -6.88 32.56 19.30
N HIS A 44 -6.68 33.71 18.66
CA HIS A 44 -6.58 33.84 17.20
C HIS A 44 -5.13 33.87 16.70
N LEU A 45 -4.19 34.39 17.50
CA LEU A 45 -2.77 34.44 17.17
C LEU A 45 -2.02 33.18 17.62
N LEU A 46 -2.31 32.68 18.82
CA LEU A 46 -1.52 31.64 19.48
C LEU A 46 -2.32 30.36 19.70
N THR A 47 -1.60 29.23 19.74
CA THR A 47 -2.14 27.92 20.14
C THR A 47 -2.33 27.87 21.66
N ARG A 48 -2.97 26.81 22.17
CA ARG A 48 -3.09 26.59 23.62
C ARG A 48 -1.73 26.52 24.35
N TRP A 49 -0.69 26.13 23.62
CA TRP A 49 0.69 25.99 24.10
C TRP A 49 1.51 27.27 23.95
N GLY A 50 0.91 28.38 23.48
CA GLY A 50 1.59 29.67 23.34
C GLY A 50 2.41 29.84 22.06
N SER A 51 2.43 28.86 21.15
CA SER A 51 3.09 28.96 19.84
C SER A 51 2.24 29.75 18.84
N LEU A 52 2.86 30.40 17.85
CA LEU A 52 2.13 31.08 16.77
C LEU A 52 1.30 30.09 15.95
N ARG A 53 0.03 30.40 15.69
CA ARG A 53 -0.83 29.56 14.85
C ARG A 53 -0.32 29.56 13.40
N PRO A 54 -0.35 28.41 12.71
CA PRO A 54 0.17 28.30 11.35
C PRO A 54 -0.77 28.92 10.29
N LEU A 55 -1.79 29.67 10.72
CA LEU A 55 -2.71 30.42 9.87
C LEU A 55 -2.14 31.79 9.48
N TRP A 56 -1.05 32.21 10.10
CA TRP A 56 -0.44 33.52 9.89
C TRP A 56 0.88 33.39 9.16
N VAL A 57 0.98 34.09 8.02
CA VAL A 57 2.26 34.40 7.40
C VAL A 57 2.77 35.69 8.04
N VAL A 58 4.00 35.63 8.55
CA VAL A 58 4.64 36.76 9.21
C VAL A 58 5.65 37.39 8.27
N PHE A 59 5.52 38.70 8.07
CA PHE A 59 6.52 39.52 7.41
C PHE A 59 7.22 40.39 8.45
N LEU A 60 8.52 40.54 8.29
CA LEU A 60 9.35 41.45 9.08
C LEU A 60 10.03 42.40 8.10
N ASP A 61 9.75 43.69 8.23
CA ASP A 61 10.26 44.76 7.35
C ASP A 61 10.06 44.42 5.86
N GLY A 62 8.86 43.93 5.52
CA GLY A 62 8.46 43.55 4.16
C GLY A 62 8.98 42.20 3.68
N ARG A 63 9.80 41.48 4.46
CA ARG A 63 10.32 40.15 4.09
C ARG A 63 9.55 39.03 4.80
N ARG A 64 9.10 38.04 4.02
CA ARG A 64 8.40 36.85 4.56
C ARG A 64 9.37 36.01 5.39
N LEU A 65 8.99 35.70 6.64
CA LEU A 65 9.74 34.80 7.50
C LEU A 65 9.29 33.34 7.29
N ARG A 66 10.24 32.44 7.00
CA ARG A 66 10.00 31.00 6.94
C ARG A 66 9.81 30.38 8.33
N PHE A 67 10.58 30.86 9.30
CA PHE A 67 10.56 30.42 10.70
C PHE A 67 10.48 31.62 11.64
N PRO A 68 9.28 32.21 11.83
CA PRO A 68 9.16 33.48 12.55
C PRO A 68 9.45 33.36 14.04
N ALA A 69 9.18 32.21 14.68
CA ALA A 69 9.13 32.11 16.13
C ALA A 69 10.40 32.58 16.87
N LEU A 70 11.59 32.20 16.37
CA LEU A 70 12.88 32.52 16.99
C LEU A 70 13.56 33.76 16.36
N ARG A 71 12.91 34.44 15.42
CA ARG A 71 13.50 35.60 14.76
C ARG A 71 13.60 36.76 15.75
N LEU A 72 14.81 37.32 15.91
CA LEU A 72 15.06 38.50 16.74
C LEU A 72 14.36 39.74 16.18
N LEU A 73 13.80 40.55 17.07
CA LEU A 73 13.16 41.83 16.75
C LEU A 73 14.10 42.98 17.08
N SER A 74 14.33 43.85 16.09
CA SER A 74 15.04 45.11 16.33
C SER A 74 14.08 46.15 16.94
N PRO A 75 14.56 47.14 17.72
CA PRO A 75 13.71 48.15 18.38
C PRO A 75 12.84 49.03 17.46
N ALA A 76 13.15 49.06 16.15
CA ALA A 76 12.42 49.79 15.12
C ALA A 76 11.78 48.86 14.07
N ALA A 77 11.72 47.55 14.34
CA ALA A 77 11.22 46.57 13.36
C ALA A 77 9.71 46.67 13.20
N HIS A 78 9.24 46.49 11.96
CA HIS A 78 7.83 46.45 11.63
C HIS A 78 7.40 45.04 11.23
N LEU A 79 6.42 44.50 11.95
CA LEU A 79 5.86 43.18 11.71
C LEU A 79 4.52 43.29 11.00
N GLN A 80 4.26 42.46 10.00
CA GLN A 80 2.95 42.39 9.34
C GLN A 80 2.43 40.96 9.37
N LEU A 81 1.19 40.80 9.86
CA LEU A 81 0.49 39.52 9.87
C LEU A 81 -0.47 39.43 8.69
N VAL A 82 -0.23 38.45 7.81
CA VAL A 82 -1.08 38.18 6.66
C VAL A 82 -1.74 36.82 6.87
N PRO A 83 -3.08 36.70 6.72
CA PRO A 83 -3.72 35.39 6.77
C PRO A 83 -3.18 34.53 5.64
N SER A 84 -2.72 33.32 5.97
CA SER A 84 -2.35 32.32 4.98
C SER A 84 -3.63 31.80 4.33
N PRO A 85 -3.86 32.00 3.01
CA PRO A 85 -4.94 31.34 2.31
C PRO A 85 -4.59 29.85 2.22
N ARG A 86 -4.96 29.06 3.24
CA ARG A 86 -5.07 27.61 3.08
C ARG A 86 -6.27 27.39 2.15
N GLY A 87 -6.04 27.31 0.84
CA GLY A 87 -7.11 27.00 -0.11
C GLY A 87 -6.88 27.31 -1.60
N GLY A 88 -5.75 27.90 -2.03
CA GLY A 88 -5.61 28.32 -3.44
C GLY A 88 -5.27 27.23 -4.46
N ASN A 89 -4.61 26.15 -4.04
CA ASN A 89 -4.02 25.19 -5.00
C ASN A 89 -4.79 23.88 -5.15
N TRP A 90 -5.71 23.55 -4.25
CA TRP A 90 -6.53 22.33 -4.41
C TRP A 90 -7.48 22.46 -5.61
N LEU A 91 -7.93 23.69 -5.91
CA LEU A 91 -8.84 23.94 -7.01
C LEU A 91 -8.18 23.62 -8.36
N ILE A 92 -6.86 23.83 -8.48
CA ILE A 92 -6.08 23.51 -9.69
C ILE A 92 -5.99 21.98 -9.87
N SER A 93 -5.62 21.24 -8.82
CA SER A 93 -5.58 19.77 -8.87
C SER A 93 -6.97 19.15 -9.03
N TYR A 94 -8.00 19.78 -8.47
CA TYR A 94 -9.39 19.36 -8.66
C TYR A 94 -9.86 19.59 -10.09
N SER A 95 -9.58 20.75 -10.68
CA SER A 95 -9.88 21.03 -12.08
C SER A 95 -9.19 20.05 -13.02
N ASP A 96 -7.91 19.74 -12.77
CA ASP A 96 -7.15 18.75 -13.55
C ASP A 96 -7.75 17.33 -13.42
N PHE A 97 -8.11 16.91 -12.21
CA PHE A 97 -8.79 15.64 -11.96
C PHE A 97 -10.14 15.53 -12.70
N ILE A 98 -10.96 16.59 -12.67
CA ILE A 98 -12.24 16.61 -13.40
C ILE A 98 -12.02 16.52 -14.91
N THR A 99 -10.99 17.18 -15.45
CA THR A 99 -10.68 17.08 -16.89
C THR A 99 -10.16 15.69 -17.28
N LEU A 100 -9.31 15.07 -16.45
CA LEU A 100 -8.85 13.70 -16.69
C LEU A 100 -10.00 12.69 -16.62
N LEU A 101 -10.92 12.86 -15.67
CA LEU A 101 -12.10 12.02 -15.54
C LEU A 101 -13.03 12.16 -16.76
N PHE A 102 -13.22 13.38 -17.26
CA PHE A 102 -13.99 13.63 -18.48
C PHE A 102 -13.36 12.92 -19.70
N VAL A 103 -12.04 13.10 -19.91
CA VAL A 103 -11.32 12.43 -21.00
C VAL A 103 -11.40 10.90 -20.87
N PHE A 104 -11.25 10.37 -19.65
CA PHE A 104 -11.40 8.93 -19.37
C PHE A 104 -12.77 8.40 -19.79
N PHE A 105 -13.86 9.07 -19.42
CA PHE A 105 -15.21 8.64 -19.81
C PHE A 105 -15.48 8.76 -21.30
N VAL A 106 -14.93 9.77 -21.98
CA VAL A 106 -15.04 9.90 -23.44
C VAL A 106 -14.35 8.74 -24.15
N VAL A 107 -13.15 8.35 -23.70
CA VAL A 107 -12.43 7.18 -24.23
C VAL A 107 -13.20 5.88 -23.97
N LEU A 108 -13.70 5.70 -22.74
CA LEU A 108 -14.46 4.51 -22.36
C LEU A 108 -15.78 4.40 -23.15
N TYR A 109 -16.47 5.51 -23.39
CA TYR A 109 -17.66 5.56 -24.24
C TYR A 109 -17.33 5.21 -25.69
N SER A 110 -16.22 5.72 -26.23
CA SER A 110 -15.75 5.39 -27.58
C SER A 110 -15.42 3.91 -27.73
N MET A 111 -14.89 3.25 -26.70
CA MET A 111 -14.64 1.80 -26.73
C MET A 111 -15.95 1.01 -26.61
N ALA A 112 -16.85 1.43 -25.72
CA ALA A 112 -18.14 0.76 -25.50
C ALA A 112 -19.07 0.83 -26.72
N ALA A 113 -18.99 1.89 -27.53
CA ALA A 113 -19.85 2.09 -28.70
C ALA A 113 -19.55 1.17 -29.90
N THR A 114 -18.46 0.37 -29.87
CA THR A 114 -17.98 -0.32 -31.08
C THR A 114 -18.47 -1.75 -31.31
N ASN A 115 -19.36 -2.34 -30.50
CA ASN A 115 -19.67 -3.77 -30.68
C ASN A 115 -21.11 -4.23 -30.33
N THR A 116 -22.12 -3.50 -30.78
CA THR A 116 -23.53 -3.96 -30.72
C THR A 116 -23.75 -5.29 -31.47
N THR A 117 -22.96 -5.57 -32.52
CA THR A 117 -23.01 -6.82 -33.28
C THR A 117 -22.41 -8.00 -32.52
N LYS A 118 -21.35 -7.80 -31.73
CA LYS A 118 -20.75 -8.87 -30.91
C LYS A 118 -21.62 -9.20 -29.69
N LEU A 119 -22.26 -8.21 -29.08
CA LEU A 119 -23.21 -8.42 -27.99
C LEU A 119 -24.40 -9.28 -28.43
N LYS A 120 -24.95 -9.06 -29.63
CA LYS A 120 -26.01 -9.91 -30.19
C LYS A 120 -25.56 -11.36 -30.35
N LEU A 121 -24.35 -11.58 -30.87
CA LEU A 121 -23.79 -12.93 -31.05
C LEU A 121 -23.54 -13.66 -29.72
N VAL A 122 -23.11 -12.94 -28.68
CA VAL A 122 -22.93 -13.50 -27.32
C VAL A 122 -24.27 -13.87 -26.69
N VAL A 123 -25.29 -13.01 -26.81
CA VAL A 123 -26.63 -13.27 -26.27
C VAL A 123 -27.31 -14.44 -26.98
N GLU A 124 -27.14 -14.55 -28.29
CA GLU A 124 -27.71 -15.64 -29.08
C GLU A 124 -27.07 -17.00 -28.75
N ASN A 125 -25.76 -17.03 -28.50
CA ASN A 125 -25.03 -18.23 -28.08
C ASN A 125 -25.34 -18.61 -26.62
N LEU A 126 -25.51 -17.61 -25.74
CA LEU A 126 -25.91 -17.85 -24.35
C LEU A 126 -27.33 -18.39 -24.25
N ALA A 127 -28.27 -17.87 -25.04
CA ALA A 127 -29.65 -18.36 -25.08
C ALA A 127 -29.72 -19.85 -25.50
N ARG A 128 -28.86 -20.28 -26.44
CA ARG A 128 -28.75 -21.68 -26.86
C ARG A 128 -28.14 -22.57 -25.78
N ALA A 129 -27.13 -22.07 -25.05
CA ALA A 129 -26.51 -22.80 -23.93
C ALA A 129 -27.48 -22.98 -22.75
N VAL A 130 -28.29 -21.96 -22.44
CA VAL A 130 -29.28 -22.00 -21.36
C VAL A 130 -30.50 -22.87 -21.72
N ALA A 131 -30.93 -22.86 -22.98
CA ALA A 131 -32.01 -23.75 -23.46
C ALA A 131 -31.64 -25.25 -23.35
N GLY A 132 -30.35 -25.58 -23.33
CA GLY A 132 -29.83 -26.94 -23.11
C GLY A 132 -29.70 -27.38 -21.65
N LEU A 133 -29.92 -26.48 -20.68
CA LEU A 133 -29.74 -26.74 -19.25
C LEU A 133 -31.09 -26.88 -18.54
N LYS A 134 -31.84 -27.94 -18.86
CA LYS A 134 -32.88 -28.44 -17.95
C LYS A 134 -32.22 -29.38 -16.96
N SER A 135 -32.24 -28.99 -15.68
CA SER A 135 -31.70 -29.67 -14.50
C SER A 135 -30.20 -29.54 -14.27
N LEU A 136 -29.83 -28.65 -13.33
CA LEU A 136 -28.87 -28.88 -12.23
C LEU A 136 -28.82 -27.63 -11.35
N GLU A 137 -28.96 -27.83 -10.04
CA GLU A 137 -28.88 -26.78 -9.00
C GLU A 137 -27.49 -26.12 -8.98
N VAL A 138 -27.49 -24.79 -8.89
CA VAL A 138 -26.29 -23.95 -8.91
C VAL A 138 -25.72 -23.83 -7.50
N VAL A 139 -24.57 -24.46 -7.26
CA VAL A 139 -23.70 -24.16 -6.10
C VAL A 139 -22.43 -23.50 -6.63
N SER A 140 -22.25 -22.23 -6.26
CA SER A 140 -21.03 -21.39 -6.35
C SER A 140 -20.62 -20.83 -7.74
N PRO A 141 -20.32 -19.52 -7.84
CA PRO A 141 -19.88 -18.88 -9.08
C PRO A 141 -18.34 -19.01 -9.21
N SER A 142 -17.87 -20.17 -9.66
CA SER A 142 -16.50 -20.30 -10.12
C SER A 142 -16.41 -21.31 -11.25
N ILE A 143 -16.12 -20.78 -12.44
CA ILE A 143 -15.59 -21.50 -13.61
C ILE A 143 -16.61 -22.38 -14.35
N SER A 144 -17.25 -21.79 -15.35
CA SER A 144 -17.59 -22.48 -16.62
C SER A 144 -17.94 -21.43 -17.68
N LEU A 145 -16.90 -20.82 -18.27
CA LEU A 145 -17.02 -20.26 -19.62
C LEU A 145 -16.41 -21.30 -20.56
N GLY A 146 -17.28 -22.17 -21.10
CA GLY A 146 -16.89 -23.26 -22.00
C GLY A 146 -16.17 -22.72 -23.23
N GLY A 147 -14.95 -23.22 -23.45
CA GLY A 147 -14.19 -23.00 -24.68
C GLY A 147 -14.84 -23.73 -25.85
N ALA A 148 -14.87 -23.09 -27.01
CA ALA A 148 -15.29 -23.72 -28.25
C ALA A 148 -14.29 -24.83 -28.65
N LEU A 149 -14.82 -25.93 -29.18
CA LEU A 149 -14.05 -27.02 -29.78
C LEU A 149 -13.92 -26.78 -31.29
N ASP A 150 -12.71 -26.85 -31.83
CA ASP A 150 -12.47 -27.06 -33.26
C ASP A 150 -12.11 -28.53 -33.47
N LYS A 151 -12.95 -29.27 -34.21
CA LYS A 151 -12.78 -30.71 -34.49
C LYS A 151 -12.46 -31.57 -33.26
N GLY A 152 -13.10 -31.27 -32.13
CA GLY A 152 -12.91 -32.01 -30.88
C GLY A 152 -11.73 -31.56 -30.03
N ASN A 153 -10.95 -30.56 -30.47
CA ASN A 153 -9.87 -29.97 -29.68
C ASN A 153 -10.27 -28.57 -29.19
N PRO A 154 -10.01 -28.22 -27.91
CA PRO A 154 -10.31 -26.89 -27.39
C PRO A 154 -9.44 -25.83 -28.07
N VAL A 155 -10.07 -24.78 -28.59
CA VAL A 155 -9.37 -23.60 -29.13
C VAL A 155 -9.16 -22.60 -27.99
N PRO A 156 -7.92 -22.20 -27.68
CA PRO A 156 -7.66 -21.20 -26.66
C PRO A 156 -8.18 -19.82 -27.13
N ILE A 157 -8.93 -19.15 -26.27
CA ILE A 157 -9.31 -17.75 -26.44
C ILE A 157 -8.08 -16.91 -26.08
N ILE A 158 -7.39 -16.36 -27.08
CA ILE A 158 -6.29 -15.42 -26.87
C ILE A 158 -6.90 -14.02 -26.62
N ILE A 159 -6.94 -13.59 -25.36
CA ILE A 159 -7.20 -12.20 -25.02
C ILE A 159 -5.88 -11.45 -25.21
N ALA A 160 -5.75 -10.76 -26.34
CA ALA A 160 -4.62 -9.87 -26.60
C ALA A 160 -4.73 -8.64 -25.70
N GLU A 161 -4.21 -8.73 -24.45
CA GLU A 161 -3.74 -7.61 -23.62
C GLU A 161 -3.40 -7.98 -22.17
N LEU A 162 -3.68 -9.21 -21.69
CA LEU A 162 -2.96 -9.70 -20.51
C LEU A 162 -1.59 -10.23 -20.93
N PRO A 163 -0.49 -9.89 -20.24
CA PRO A 163 0.76 -10.61 -20.45
C PRO A 163 0.46 -12.10 -20.24
N PRO A 164 0.83 -12.98 -21.19
CA PRO A 164 0.69 -14.40 -20.99
C PRO A 164 1.38 -14.73 -19.66
N ARG A 165 0.73 -15.53 -18.81
CA ARG A 165 1.43 -16.15 -17.68
C ARG A 165 2.69 -16.79 -18.27
N PRO A 166 3.89 -16.48 -17.77
CA PRO A 166 5.10 -17.11 -18.28
C PRO A 166 4.88 -18.62 -18.24
N PRO A 167 5.19 -19.37 -19.32
CA PRO A 167 5.02 -20.82 -19.35
C PRO A 167 5.71 -21.47 -18.14
N GLU A 168 6.87 -20.94 -17.75
CA GLU A 168 7.59 -21.32 -16.53
C GLU A 168 6.73 -21.31 -15.26
N THR A 169 5.84 -20.32 -15.07
CA THR A 169 5.04 -20.25 -13.84
C THR A 169 3.92 -21.29 -13.81
N VAL A 170 3.43 -21.71 -14.99
CA VAL A 170 2.43 -22.77 -15.10
C VAL A 170 3.09 -24.13 -14.87
N ASP A 171 4.25 -24.36 -15.46
CA ASP A 171 5.03 -25.59 -15.28
C ASP A 171 5.46 -25.76 -13.81
N MET A 172 5.96 -24.68 -13.19
CA MET A 172 6.29 -24.65 -11.75
C MET A 172 5.10 -24.98 -10.85
N LEU A 173 3.90 -24.50 -11.18
CA LEU A 173 2.70 -24.85 -10.42
C LEU A 173 2.35 -26.32 -10.56
N THR A 174 2.42 -26.88 -11.76
CA THR A 174 2.08 -28.29 -12.01
C THR A 174 3.06 -29.22 -11.31
N ASP A 175 4.36 -28.91 -11.34
CA ASP A 175 5.39 -29.71 -10.67
C ASP A 175 5.20 -29.68 -9.16
N MET A 176 4.96 -28.48 -8.60
CA MET A 176 4.75 -28.31 -7.17
C MET A 176 3.45 -28.97 -6.69
N ALA A 177 2.38 -28.90 -7.49
CA ALA A 177 1.14 -29.61 -7.20
C ALA A 177 1.33 -31.14 -7.21
N ALA A 178 2.15 -31.67 -8.12
CA ALA A 178 2.47 -33.09 -8.17
C ALA A 178 3.24 -33.55 -6.92
N GLN A 179 4.27 -32.81 -6.53
CA GLN A 179 5.08 -33.10 -5.33
C GLN A 179 4.25 -33.05 -4.04
N LEU A 180 3.42 -32.02 -3.87
CA LEU A 180 2.54 -31.90 -2.69
C LEU A 180 1.49 -33.01 -2.63
N ARG A 181 1.05 -33.51 -3.80
CA ARG A 181 0.12 -34.64 -3.87
C ARG A 181 0.79 -35.95 -3.49
N GLU A 182 2.00 -36.17 -3.94
CA GLU A 182 2.81 -37.35 -3.59
C GLU A 182 3.12 -37.38 -2.08
N ALA A 183 3.40 -36.21 -1.48
CA ALA A 183 3.61 -36.06 -0.05
C ALA A 183 2.31 -36.17 0.80
N GLY A 184 1.14 -36.27 0.17
CA GLY A 184 -0.14 -36.43 0.88
C GLY A 184 -0.70 -35.16 1.54
N VAL A 185 -0.19 -33.98 1.18
CA VAL A 185 -0.47 -32.71 1.90
C VAL A 185 -1.49 -31.82 1.17
N SER A 186 -2.01 -32.26 0.02
CA SER A 186 -2.85 -31.47 -0.90
C SER A 186 -4.08 -30.77 -0.30
N GLY A 187 -4.64 -31.27 0.81
CA GLY A 187 -5.87 -30.73 1.42
C GLY A 187 -5.67 -29.45 2.24
N ASP A 188 -4.46 -29.22 2.73
CA ASP A 188 -4.12 -28.13 3.66
C ASP A 188 -3.21 -27.06 3.02
N VAL A 189 -2.96 -27.18 1.71
CA VAL A 189 -2.09 -26.30 0.93
C VAL A 189 -2.85 -25.71 -0.26
N SER A 190 -2.71 -24.40 -0.46
CA SER A 190 -3.26 -23.68 -1.60
C SER A 190 -2.14 -23.19 -2.51
N LEU A 191 -2.30 -23.38 -3.82
CA LEU A 191 -1.32 -22.99 -4.83
C LEU A 191 -1.92 -21.92 -5.74
N GLN A 192 -1.18 -20.84 -5.97
CA GLN A 192 -1.55 -19.78 -6.90
C GLN A 192 -0.32 -19.33 -7.70
N ALA A 193 -0.49 -19.01 -8.97
CA ALA A 193 0.56 -18.30 -9.72
C ALA A 193 0.00 -17.07 -10.42
N ASN A 194 0.88 -16.07 -10.48
CA ASN A 194 0.71 -14.89 -11.31
C ASN A 194 1.97 -14.70 -12.16
N VAL A 195 2.04 -13.59 -12.90
CA VAL A 195 3.16 -13.32 -13.82
C VAL A 195 4.48 -13.15 -13.05
N GLU A 196 4.43 -12.59 -11.85
CA GLU A 196 5.60 -12.16 -11.07
C GLU A 196 6.02 -13.17 -10.00
N SER A 197 5.20 -14.20 -9.73
CA SER A 197 5.44 -15.12 -8.63
C SER A 197 4.61 -16.40 -8.69
N THR A 198 5.17 -17.44 -8.07
CA THR A 198 4.46 -18.67 -7.69
C THR A 198 4.28 -18.65 -6.18
N LEU A 199 3.04 -18.70 -5.70
CA LEU A 199 2.65 -18.63 -4.30
C LEU A 199 2.16 -19.99 -3.80
N VAL A 200 2.72 -20.42 -2.68
CA VAL A 200 2.23 -21.55 -1.89
C VAL A 200 1.77 -21.05 -0.55
N ALA A 201 0.51 -21.29 -0.19
CA ALA A 201 -0.02 -20.96 1.12
C ALA A 201 -0.30 -22.24 1.91
N PHE A 202 0.26 -22.33 3.12
CA PHE A 202 0.01 -23.41 4.06
C PHE A 202 -0.93 -22.92 5.15
N ASN A 203 -1.88 -23.77 5.55
CA ASN A 203 -2.55 -23.54 6.81
C ASN A 203 -1.53 -23.60 7.96
N ASP A 204 -1.55 -22.63 8.87
CA ASP A 204 -0.59 -22.63 9.99
C ASP A 204 -0.72 -23.86 10.89
N LYS A 205 -1.90 -24.48 10.99
CA LYS A 205 -2.09 -25.69 11.81
C LYS A 205 -1.28 -26.88 11.29
N LEU A 206 -1.00 -26.92 9.99
CA LEU A 206 -0.14 -27.93 9.39
C LEU A 206 1.32 -27.72 9.77
N LEU A 207 1.72 -26.45 9.93
CA LEU A 207 3.12 -26.08 10.14
C LEU A 207 3.49 -25.93 11.61
N PHE A 208 2.66 -25.30 12.43
CA PHE A 208 3.05 -24.85 13.77
C PHE A 208 2.07 -25.29 14.85
N LYS A 209 2.62 -25.55 16.04
CA LYS A 209 1.78 -25.75 17.22
C LYS A 209 0.98 -24.47 17.52
N PRO A 210 -0.26 -24.57 18.02
CA PRO A 210 -1.13 -23.42 18.25
C PRO A 210 -0.47 -22.31 19.08
N GLY A 211 -0.52 -21.07 18.58
CA GLY A 211 0.02 -19.89 19.27
C GLY A 211 1.55 -19.84 19.39
N THR A 212 2.27 -20.72 18.70
CA THR A 212 3.74 -20.76 18.74
C THR A 212 4.37 -20.62 17.35
N ALA A 213 5.69 -20.46 17.33
CA ALA A 213 6.53 -20.58 16.14
C ALA A 213 7.34 -21.89 16.14
N GLU A 214 6.94 -22.88 16.94
CA GLU A 214 7.51 -24.23 16.92
C GLU A 214 6.78 -25.08 15.89
N PHE A 215 7.53 -25.82 15.06
CA PHE A 215 6.92 -26.70 14.08
C PHE A 215 6.12 -27.83 14.74
N GLU A 216 5.02 -28.21 14.10
CA GLU A 216 4.42 -29.53 14.28
C GLU A 216 5.31 -30.60 13.63
N PRO A 217 5.37 -31.84 14.16
CA PRO A 217 6.13 -32.92 13.51
C PRO A 217 5.71 -33.14 12.06
N SER A 218 4.40 -33.03 11.76
CA SER A 218 3.83 -33.18 10.40
C SER A 218 4.22 -32.05 9.44
N ALA A 219 4.82 -30.98 9.94
CA ALA A 219 5.27 -29.87 9.10
C ALA A 219 6.48 -30.26 8.24
N VAL A 220 7.27 -31.24 8.71
CA VAL A 220 8.51 -31.65 8.05
C VAL A 220 8.23 -32.21 6.67
N GLU A 221 7.24 -33.09 6.53
CA GLU A 221 6.87 -33.68 5.23
C GLU A 221 6.35 -32.61 4.25
N ALA A 222 5.54 -31.67 4.75
CA ALA A 222 5.00 -30.56 3.95
C ALA A 222 6.09 -29.60 3.45
N LEU A 223 7.04 -29.25 4.33
CA LEU A 223 8.16 -28.37 3.98
C LEU A 223 9.20 -29.08 3.12
N GLN A 224 9.39 -30.39 3.28
CA GLN A 224 10.32 -31.18 2.47
C GLN A 224 9.87 -31.28 1.01
N ALA A 225 8.57 -31.46 0.75
CA ALA A 225 8.04 -31.44 -0.61
C ALA A 225 8.34 -30.12 -1.34
N MET A 226 8.30 -28.99 -0.61
CA MET A 226 8.69 -27.70 -1.16
C MET A 226 10.20 -27.56 -1.34
N LEU A 227 10.97 -28.13 -0.42
CA LEU A 227 12.41 -27.98 -0.40
C LEU A 227 13.06 -28.49 -1.70
N GLU A 228 12.61 -29.65 -2.18
CA GLU A 228 13.05 -30.22 -3.45
C GLU A 228 12.81 -29.27 -4.63
N PHE A 229 11.67 -28.58 -4.64
CA PHE A 229 11.36 -27.56 -5.64
C PHE A 229 12.29 -26.34 -5.54
N LEU A 230 12.51 -25.84 -4.32
CA LEU A 230 13.31 -24.63 -4.09
C LEU A 230 14.81 -24.83 -4.35
N GLN A 231 15.31 -26.05 -4.15
CA GLN A 231 16.70 -26.42 -4.43
C GLN A 231 17.04 -26.36 -5.92
N ASN A 232 16.06 -26.65 -6.79
CA ASN A 232 16.24 -26.63 -8.25
C ASN A 232 16.01 -25.24 -8.88
N SER A 233 15.75 -24.22 -8.06
CA SER A 233 15.52 -22.84 -8.51
C SER A 233 16.59 -21.93 -7.93
N GLU A 234 16.97 -20.87 -8.65
CA GLU A 234 17.84 -19.79 -8.14
C GLU A 234 17.05 -18.53 -7.76
N LYS A 235 15.72 -18.57 -7.88
CA LYS A 235 14.83 -17.42 -7.68
C LYS A 235 14.79 -16.98 -6.21
N GLU A 236 14.47 -15.70 -5.97
CA GLU A 236 14.22 -15.16 -4.63
C GLU A 236 12.96 -15.83 -4.04
N VAL A 237 13.01 -16.14 -2.75
CA VAL A 237 11.95 -16.81 -2.00
C VAL A 237 11.56 -15.93 -0.82
N ARG A 238 10.29 -15.53 -0.77
CA ARG A 238 9.72 -14.76 0.34
C ARG A 238 8.84 -15.65 1.19
N VAL A 239 9.13 -15.70 2.48
CA VAL A 239 8.30 -16.37 3.47
C VAL A 239 7.52 -15.33 4.25
N ILE A 240 6.19 -15.37 4.16
CA ILE A 240 5.29 -14.37 4.69
C ILE A 240 4.40 -15.01 5.76
N GLY A 241 4.43 -14.46 6.97
CA GLY A 241 3.62 -14.92 8.09
C GLY A 241 2.37 -14.06 8.26
N HIS A 242 1.23 -14.70 8.42
CA HIS A 242 -0.05 -14.06 8.72
C HIS A 242 -0.67 -14.64 9.99
N THR A 243 -1.51 -13.85 10.65
CA THR A 243 -2.33 -14.31 11.78
C THR A 243 -3.80 -13.97 11.53
N ASP A 244 -4.68 -14.51 12.37
CA ASP A 244 -5.99 -13.90 12.59
C ASP A 244 -5.86 -12.74 13.58
N ASN A 245 -7.00 -12.21 14.04
CA ASN A 245 -7.06 -11.15 15.04
C ASN A 245 -7.17 -11.65 16.49
N THR A 246 -6.90 -12.94 16.74
CA THR A 246 -6.90 -13.47 18.10
C THR A 246 -5.65 -12.96 18.83
N ALA A 247 -5.81 -12.48 20.06
CA ALA A 247 -4.69 -11.99 20.85
C ALA A 247 -3.68 -13.12 21.14
N THR A 248 -2.40 -12.81 21.04
CA THR A 248 -1.30 -13.71 21.40
C THR A 248 -1.16 -13.83 22.92
N ASP A 249 -0.39 -14.83 23.37
CA ASP A 249 0.16 -14.85 24.73
C ASP A 249 1.27 -13.79 24.83
N PRO A 250 1.07 -12.67 25.57
CA PRO A 250 2.03 -11.57 25.62
C PRO A 250 3.36 -11.97 26.25
N ALA A 251 3.41 -13.04 27.05
CA ALA A 251 4.64 -13.54 27.65
C ALA A 251 5.56 -14.19 26.61
N ARG A 252 5.00 -14.69 25.50
CA ARG A 252 5.74 -15.30 24.39
C ARG A 252 5.92 -14.35 23.22
N PHE A 253 4.82 -13.73 22.80
CA PHE A 253 4.76 -12.79 21.68
C PHE A 253 3.91 -11.60 22.07
N ALA A 254 4.53 -10.42 22.15
CA ALA A 254 3.84 -9.20 22.59
C ALA A 254 2.63 -8.87 21.71
N THR A 255 2.71 -9.09 20.40
CA THR A 255 1.63 -8.93 19.43
C THR A 255 1.67 -10.00 18.32
N ASN A 256 0.67 -9.97 17.45
CA ASN A 256 0.62 -10.79 16.23
C ASN A 256 1.75 -10.47 15.23
N TRP A 257 2.41 -9.30 15.34
CA TRP A 257 3.60 -9.00 14.54
C TRP A 257 4.78 -9.89 14.91
N GLU A 258 5.03 -10.08 16.20
CA GLU A 258 6.12 -10.93 16.68
C GLU A 258 5.85 -12.40 16.37
N LEU A 259 4.60 -12.88 16.53
CA LEU A 259 4.25 -14.26 16.20
C LEU A 259 4.42 -14.55 14.70
N SER A 260 3.88 -13.70 13.82
CA SER A 260 4.01 -13.88 12.38
C SER A 260 5.46 -13.79 11.91
N GLY A 261 6.23 -12.82 12.42
CA GLY A 261 7.65 -12.68 12.11
C GLY A 261 8.48 -13.88 12.59
N ALA A 262 8.23 -14.37 13.81
CA ALA A 262 8.91 -15.54 14.34
C ALA A 262 8.66 -16.78 13.47
N ARG A 263 7.43 -17.02 13.04
CA ARG A 263 7.09 -18.14 12.14
C ARG A 263 7.81 -18.05 10.80
N SER A 264 7.81 -16.87 10.17
CA SER A 264 8.53 -16.66 8.91
C SER A 264 10.03 -16.93 9.06
N VAL A 265 10.64 -16.43 10.13
CA VAL A 265 12.06 -16.67 10.41
C VAL A 265 12.34 -18.14 10.70
N THR A 266 11.46 -18.84 11.42
CA THR A 266 11.60 -20.29 11.67
C THR A 266 11.64 -21.09 10.37
N ILE A 267 10.74 -20.81 9.43
CA ILE A 267 10.74 -21.44 8.09
C ILE A 267 12.01 -21.09 7.32
N VAL A 268 12.41 -19.82 7.29
CA VAL A 268 13.65 -19.40 6.60
C VAL A 268 14.88 -20.12 7.17
N ARG A 269 15.00 -20.20 8.50
CA ARG A 269 16.09 -20.94 9.15
C ARG A 269 16.08 -22.42 8.76
N TRP A 270 14.91 -23.04 8.77
CA TRP A 270 14.77 -24.44 8.37
C TRP A 270 15.17 -24.67 6.91
N LEU A 271 14.79 -23.79 5.98
CA LEU A 271 15.19 -23.87 4.57
C LEU A 271 16.72 -23.73 4.38
N ILE A 272 17.38 -22.93 5.21
CA ILE A 272 18.85 -22.80 5.19
C ILE A 272 19.49 -24.08 5.76
N GLU A 273 19.05 -24.52 6.94
CA GLU A 273 19.67 -25.60 7.70
C GLU A 273 19.45 -26.98 7.05
N MET A 274 18.24 -27.27 6.56
CA MET A 274 17.90 -28.55 5.93
C MET A 274 18.07 -28.53 4.41
N GLY A 275 17.77 -27.39 3.79
CA GLY A 275 17.72 -27.25 2.33
C GLY A 275 19.01 -26.85 1.67
N SER A 276 19.97 -26.32 2.43
CA SER A 276 21.14 -25.64 1.85
C SER A 276 20.74 -24.55 0.84
N ILE A 277 19.56 -23.93 1.01
CA ILE A 277 19.13 -22.81 0.18
C ILE A 277 20.01 -21.60 0.49
N GLU A 278 20.54 -20.93 -0.54
CA GLU A 278 21.41 -19.78 -0.35
C GLU A 278 20.71 -18.67 0.45
N PRO A 279 21.27 -18.22 1.59
CA PRO A 279 20.60 -17.25 2.47
C PRO A 279 20.25 -15.92 1.77
N ARG A 280 21.00 -15.54 0.73
CA ARG A 280 20.77 -14.30 -0.04
C ARG A 280 19.46 -14.32 -0.83
N ARG A 281 18.90 -15.51 -1.09
CA ARG A 281 17.63 -15.68 -1.80
C ARG A 281 16.43 -15.56 -0.87
N LEU A 282 16.62 -15.61 0.45
CA LEU A 282 15.53 -15.77 1.41
C LEU A 282 15.17 -14.45 2.07
N VAL A 283 13.87 -14.15 2.10
CA VAL A 283 13.31 -12.98 2.78
C VAL A 283 12.20 -13.43 3.72
N ALA A 284 12.28 -13.04 5.00
CA ALA A 284 11.20 -13.24 5.97
C ALA A 284 10.37 -11.96 6.08
N VAL A 285 9.04 -12.07 6.02
CA VAL A 285 8.11 -10.94 6.10
C VAL A 285 7.01 -11.24 7.12
N ALA A 286 6.84 -10.37 8.09
CA ALA A 286 5.67 -10.38 8.97
C ALA A 286 4.55 -9.53 8.34
N GLN A 287 3.31 -10.01 8.33
CA GLN A 287 2.14 -9.21 7.95
C GLN A 287 1.04 -9.20 9.01
N SER A 288 1.20 -9.95 10.09
CA SER A 288 0.27 -9.95 11.23
C SER A 288 -1.18 -10.20 10.78
N GLU A 289 -2.14 -9.59 11.47
CA GLU A 289 -3.59 -9.69 11.20
C GLU A 289 -4.08 -8.74 10.08
N TYR A 290 -3.22 -7.85 9.58
CA TYR A 290 -3.59 -6.71 8.73
C TYR A 290 -3.69 -7.02 7.24
N ARG A 291 -3.46 -8.29 6.85
CA ARG A 291 -3.61 -8.80 5.48
C ARG A 291 -4.45 -10.08 5.46
N PRO A 292 -5.73 -10.01 5.89
CA PRO A 292 -6.59 -11.17 5.95
C PRO A 292 -7.11 -11.54 4.56
N LEU A 293 -7.31 -12.83 4.30
CA LEU A 293 -8.01 -13.33 3.11
C LEU A 293 -9.52 -13.11 3.23
N PHE A 294 -10.04 -13.24 4.45
CA PHE A 294 -11.45 -13.09 4.78
C PHE A 294 -11.61 -12.22 6.03
N PRO A 295 -12.73 -11.51 6.23
CA PRO A 295 -12.97 -10.81 7.49
C PRO A 295 -12.82 -11.75 8.70
N ASN A 296 -12.23 -11.29 9.80
CA ASN A 296 -12.03 -12.10 11.02
C ASN A 296 -13.32 -12.21 11.87
N ASP A 297 -14.46 -12.48 11.21
CA ASP A 297 -15.80 -12.50 11.79
C ASP A 297 -16.30 -13.92 12.12
N SER A 298 -15.65 -14.97 11.60
CA SER A 298 -15.98 -16.37 11.85
C SER A 298 -14.74 -17.21 12.13
N GLU A 299 -14.90 -18.31 12.87
CA GLU A 299 -13.79 -19.25 13.11
C GLU A 299 -13.30 -19.94 11.83
N GLU A 300 -14.15 -20.10 10.83
CA GLU A 300 -13.74 -20.61 9.52
C GLU A 300 -12.82 -19.60 8.80
N HIS A 301 -13.18 -18.31 8.81
CA HIS A 301 -12.35 -17.27 8.21
C HIS A 301 -11.03 -17.09 8.96
N LYS A 302 -11.06 -17.09 10.29
CA LYS A 302 -9.83 -17.03 11.10
C LYS A 302 -8.89 -18.20 10.79
N LYS A 303 -9.41 -19.42 10.64
CA LYS A 303 -8.63 -20.60 10.22
C LYS A 303 -7.94 -20.41 8.87
N LYS A 304 -8.59 -19.71 7.93
CA LYS A 304 -8.02 -19.39 6.61
C LYS A 304 -7.01 -18.24 6.68
N ASN A 305 -7.18 -17.31 7.63
CA ASN A 305 -6.27 -16.17 7.81
C ASN A 305 -4.96 -16.55 8.52
N ARG A 306 -4.98 -17.54 9.42
CA ARG A 306 -3.79 -18.14 10.05
C ARG A 306 -3.05 -19.02 9.04
N ARG A 307 -2.10 -18.43 8.34
CA ARG A 307 -1.37 -19.07 7.25
C ARG A 307 0.04 -18.54 7.13
N SER A 308 0.89 -19.37 6.55
CA SER A 308 2.23 -18.99 6.12
C SER A 308 2.33 -19.18 4.62
N GLU A 309 2.78 -18.14 3.94
CA GLU A 309 2.93 -18.13 2.49
C GLU A 309 4.41 -18.22 2.13
N ILE A 310 4.74 -19.01 1.12
CA ILE A 310 6.07 -19.09 0.54
C ILE A 310 5.93 -18.75 -0.94
N MET A 311 6.55 -17.64 -1.33
CA MET A 311 6.42 -17.03 -2.63
C MET A 311 7.76 -17.08 -3.35
N VAL A 312 7.79 -17.73 -4.50
CA VAL A 312 8.95 -17.75 -5.40
C VAL A 312 8.78 -16.63 -6.42
N ILE A 313 9.69 -15.66 -6.40
CA ILE A 313 9.62 -14.44 -7.21
C ILE A 313 10.23 -14.71 -8.59
N ASN A 314 9.44 -14.50 -9.63
CA ASN A 314 9.94 -14.45 -11.00
C ASN A 314 10.53 -13.06 -11.24
N PRO A 315 11.84 -12.95 -11.53
CA PRO A 315 12.40 -11.68 -11.93
C PRO A 315 11.71 -11.25 -13.22
N ILE A 316 10.99 -10.14 -13.17
CA ILE A 316 10.54 -9.47 -14.39
C ILE A 316 11.83 -9.01 -15.08
N GLU A 317 12.14 -9.55 -16.26
CA GLU A 317 13.22 -9.01 -17.08
C GLU A 317 12.98 -7.51 -17.23
N LYS A 318 13.79 -6.71 -16.53
CA LYS A 318 13.79 -5.26 -16.69
C LYS A 318 14.29 -4.98 -18.10
N LYS A 319 13.38 -4.83 -19.06
CA LYS A 319 13.67 -4.00 -20.24
C LYS A 319 13.96 -2.60 -19.73
N ALA A 320 15.25 -2.30 -19.58
CA ALA A 320 15.87 -1.02 -19.29
C ALA A 320 15.04 -0.05 -18.43
N THR A 321 15.15 -0.14 -17.11
CA THR A 321 14.79 1.00 -16.26
C THR A 321 15.79 2.12 -16.54
N MET A 322 15.33 3.21 -17.15
CA MET A 322 16.09 4.47 -17.21
C MET A 322 16.52 4.84 -15.80
N SER A 323 17.83 5.05 -15.63
CA SER A 323 18.39 5.60 -14.40
C SER A 323 17.80 6.98 -14.14
N VAL A 324 16.97 7.11 -13.10
CA VAL A 324 16.66 8.42 -12.54
C VAL A 324 17.91 8.87 -11.79
N GLY A 325 18.59 9.87 -12.35
CA GLY A 325 19.84 10.43 -11.81
C GLY A 325 19.67 10.92 -10.37
N ALA A 326 20.75 10.79 -9.60
CA ALA A 326 20.85 11.26 -8.23
C ALA A 326 20.46 12.75 -8.14
N VAL A 327 19.63 13.09 -7.15
CA VAL A 327 19.36 14.46 -6.74
C VAL A 327 20.65 15.03 -6.15
N GLY A 328 21.43 15.75 -6.96
CA GLY A 328 22.62 16.44 -6.48
C GLY A 328 23.76 16.54 -7.49
N SER A 329 23.54 17.22 -8.61
CA SER A 329 24.64 17.78 -9.39
C SER A 329 24.27 19.21 -9.82
N THR A 330 24.96 20.18 -9.21
CA THR A 330 24.92 21.59 -9.54
C THR A 330 25.44 21.81 -10.97
N GLU A 331 24.53 21.94 -11.94
CA GLU A 331 24.88 22.47 -13.24
C GLU A 331 25.15 23.98 -13.13
N LYS A 332 26.40 24.36 -13.39
CA LYS A 332 26.78 25.75 -13.69
C LYS A 332 26.07 26.19 -14.97
N ILE A 333 25.32 27.27 -14.88
CA ILE A 333 24.77 27.99 -16.03
C ILE A 333 25.94 28.55 -16.85
N PRO A 334 26.05 28.29 -18.16
CA PRO A 334 27.00 29.00 -19.01
C PRO A 334 26.46 30.39 -19.31
N GLU A 335 27.30 31.41 -19.09
CA GLU A 335 27.09 32.77 -19.57
C GLU A 335 27.03 32.75 -21.11
N LEU A 336 25.97 33.32 -21.68
CA LEU A 336 25.88 33.58 -23.11
C LEU A 336 26.51 34.96 -23.41
N PRO A 337 27.21 35.10 -24.56
CA PRO A 337 27.85 36.36 -24.98
C PRO A 337 26.86 37.49 -25.28
#